data_AF-A0A948V1M8-F1
#
_entry.id   AF-A0A948V1M8-F1
#
_cell.length_a   1.000
_cell.length_b   1.000
_cell.length_c   1.000
_cell.angle_alpha   90.00
_cell.angle_beta   90.00
_cell.angle_gamma   90.00
#
_symmetry.space_group_name_H-M   'P 1'
#
loop_
_entity.id
_entity.type
_entity.pdbx_description
1 polymer ?
#
loop_
_entity_poly.entity_id
_entity_poly.type
_entity_poly.pdbx_seq_one_letter_code
_entity_poly.pdbx_strand_id
1 'polypeptide(L)'
;QLSEEAKKRAENLFRLDRFRIDPFVMGTSAEMTARLTLGKKISRNFFILYSTNLAAQRHEITRIEWELSRDLSVVATRNEEGRVSIDVKIHKRFK
;
A
#
# COMPACT_ATOMS: atom_id res chain seq x y z
N GLN A 1 2.52 -18.56 28.46
CA GLN A 1 3.69 -17.68 28.21
C GLN A 1 4.05 -17.64 26.72
N LEU A 2 4.22 -18.77 26.02
CA LEU A 2 4.43 -18.79 24.56
C LEU A 2 3.33 -18.10 23.73
N SER A 3 2.05 -18.22 24.14
CA SER A 3 0.93 -17.57 23.43
C SER A 3 1.00 -16.05 23.52
N GLU A 4 1.46 -15.50 24.64
CA GLU A 4 1.59 -14.05 24.85
C GLU A 4 2.76 -13.47 24.06
N GLU A 5 3.87 -14.20 23.93
CA GLU A 5 4.98 -13.80 23.05
C GLU A 5 4.59 -13.89 21.57
N ALA A 6 3.88 -14.94 21.17
CA ALA A 6 3.34 -15.08 19.82
C ALA A 6 2.35 -13.96 19.51
N LYS A 7 1.46 -13.63 20.45
CA LYS A 7 0.49 -12.53 20.35
C LYS A 7 1.18 -11.17 20.29
N LYS A 8 2.18 -10.90 21.14
CA LYS A 8 2.95 -9.65 21.14
C LYS A 8 3.83 -9.50 19.90
N ARG A 9 4.38 -10.61 19.36
CA ARG A 9 5.06 -10.63 18.06
C ARG A 9 4.07 -10.39 16.92
N ALA A 10 2.88 -10.99 16.97
CA ALA A 10 1.81 -10.77 16.01
C ALA A 10 1.32 -9.30 16.03
N GLU A 11 1.05 -8.74 17.22
CA GLU A 11 0.66 -7.33 17.39
C GLU A 11 1.71 -6.36 16.83
N ASN A 12 3.00 -6.63 17.03
CA ASN A 12 4.07 -5.86 16.40
C ASN A 12 4.15 -6.08 14.87
N LEU A 13 3.88 -7.31 14.39
CA LEU A 13 3.76 -7.62 12.96
C LEU A 13 2.57 -6.90 12.31
N PHE A 14 1.48 -6.64 13.03
CA PHE A 14 0.29 -5.94 12.52
C PHE A 14 0.34 -4.41 12.59
N ARG A 15 1.41 -3.81 13.14
CA ARG A 15 1.60 -2.35 13.07
C ARG A 15 1.76 -1.94 11.60
N LEU A 16 0.73 -1.34 11.01
CA LEU A 16 0.83 -0.77 9.67
C LEU A 16 1.90 0.32 9.66
N ASP A 17 2.77 0.33 8.65
CA ASP A 17 3.79 1.36 8.49
C ASP A 17 3.20 2.63 7.86
N ARG A 18 2.09 2.48 7.13
CA ARG A 18 1.31 3.59 6.58
C ARG A 18 -0.17 3.36 6.85
N PHE A 19 -0.81 4.34 7.47
CA PHE A 19 -2.25 4.41 7.62
C PHE A 19 -2.65 5.86 7.36
N ARG A 20 -3.49 6.09 6.35
CA ARG A 20 -3.92 7.44 5.95
C ARG A 20 -5.38 7.40 5.52
N ILE A 21 -6.12 8.44 5.91
CA ILE A 21 -7.48 8.69 5.46
C ILE A 21 -7.48 10.09 4.85
N ASP A 22 -7.78 10.18 3.55
CA ASP A 22 -7.82 11.41 2.78
C ASP A 22 -9.25 11.71 2.37
N PRO A 23 -9.97 12.63 3.04
CA PRO A 23 -11.29 13.04 2.61
C PRO A 23 -11.22 13.84 1.31
N PHE A 24 -12.18 13.62 0.41
CA PHE A 24 -12.31 14.37 -0.83
C PHE A 24 -13.78 14.40 -1.29
N VAL A 25 -14.12 15.37 -2.15
CA VAL A 25 -15.44 15.47 -2.78
C VAL A 25 -15.38 14.77 -4.14
N MET A 26 -16.35 13.90 -4.44
CA MET A 26 -16.36 13.12 -5.68
C MET A 26 -17.48 13.54 -6.62
N GLY A 27 -17.11 14.02 -7.82
CA GLY A 27 -18.07 14.43 -8.84
C GLY A 27 -18.67 15.83 -8.61
N THR A 28 -19.83 16.08 -9.24
CA THR A 28 -20.60 17.33 -9.14
C THR A 28 -21.69 17.28 -8.07
N SER A 29 -22.04 16.10 -7.55
CA SER A 29 -22.84 15.97 -6.33
C SER A 29 -21.93 16.24 -5.13
N ALA A 30 -22.42 16.94 -4.11
CA ALA A 30 -21.67 17.25 -2.90
C ALA A 30 -21.46 16.03 -1.98
N GLU A 31 -21.27 14.83 -2.55
CA GLU A 31 -21.01 13.61 -1.80
C GLU A 31 -19.58 13.63 -1.28
N MET A 32 -19.45 13.81 0.04
CA MET A 32 -18.19 13.68 0.74
C MET A 32 -17.80 12.20 0.82
N THR A 33 -16.60 11.88 0.37
CA THR A 33 -16.00 10.55 0.48
C THR A 33 -14.61 10.66 1.09
N ALA A 34 -13.96 9.53 1.30
CA ALA A 34 -12.57 9.49 1.72
C ALA A 34 -11.85 8.29 1.10
N ARG A 35 -10.54 8.45 0.88
CA ARG A 35 -9.63 7.40 0.47
C ARG A 35 -8.87 6.88 1.67
N LEU A 36 -9.01 5.59 1.94
CA LEU A 36 -8.19 4.87 2.90
C LEU A 36 -6.94 4.36 2.18
N THR A 37 -5.76 4.59 2.76
CA THR A 37 -4.49 4.01 2.30
C THR A 37 -3.80 3.30 3.44
N LEU A 38 -3.52 2.02 3.24
CA LEU A 38 -2.80 1.14 4.14
C LEU A 38 -1.49 0.74 3.49
N GLY A 39 -0.40 0.72 4.24
CA GLY A 39 0.90 0.28 3.75
C GLY A 39 1.65 -0.50 4.80
N LYS A 40 2.33 -1.55 4.36
CA LYS A 40 3.05 -2.48 5.21
C LYS A 40 4.37 -2.88 4.57
N LYS A 41 5.45 -2.69 5.32
CA LYS A 41 6.77 -3.21 5.07
C LYS A 41 6.84 -4.61 5.65
N ILE A 42 6.77 -5.60 4.78
CA ILE A 42 6.79 -7.03 5.14
C ILE A 42 8.22 -7.46 5.49
N SER A 43 9.21 -6.91 4.76
CA SER A 43 10.63 -7.12 5.01
C SER A 43 11.41 -5.85 4.67
N ARG A 44 12.74 -5.86 4.87
CA ARG A 44 13.59 -4.71 4.55
C ARG A 44 13.48 -4.24 3.09
N ASN A 45 13.17 -5.15 2.16
CA ASN A 45 13.15 -4.95 0.72
C ASN A 45 11.79 -5.27 0.06
N PHE A 46 10.72 -5.49 0.84
CA PHE A 46 9.39 -5.82 0.31
C PHE A 46 8.31 -5.00 1.00
N PHE A 47 7.51 -4.29 0.19
CA PHE A 47 6.47 -3.38 0.65
C PHE A 47 5.17 -3.61 -0.11
N ILE A 48 4.06 -3.57 0.61
CA ILE A 48 2.71 -3.66 0.06
C ILE A 48 1.96 -2.39 0.44
N LEU A 49 1.24 -1.82 -0.52
CA LEU A 49 0.33 -0.70 -0.34
C LEU A 49 -1.04 -1.06 -0.93
N TYR A 50 -2.08 -0.76 -0.16
CA TYR A 50 -3.46 -0.92 -0.56
C TYR A 50 -4.17 0.41 -0.36
N SER A 51 -4.97 0.84 -1.33
CA SER A 51 -5.79 2.04 -1.20
C SER A 51 -7.18 1.79 -1.74
N THR A 52 -8.20 2.26 -1.03
CA THR A 52 -9.60 2.10 -1.43
C THR A 52 -10.41 3.35 -1.13
N ASN A 53 -11.37 3.66 -2.00
CA ASN A 53 -12.38 4.68 -1.72
C ASN A 53 -13.47 4.10 -0.82
N LEU A 54 -13.86 4.86 0.22
CA LEU A 54 -14.89 4.46 1.19
C LEU A 54 -16.33 4.71 0.68
N ALA A 55 -16.50 5.26 -0.52
CA ALA A 55 -17.80 5.44 -1.18
C ALA A 55 -18.38 4.11 -1.72
N ALA A 56 -19.64 4.16 -2.19
CA ALA A 56 -20.34 3.00 -2.75
C ALA A 56 -19.62 2.37 -3.96
N GLN A 57 -18.93 3.18 -4.76
CA GLN A 57 -18.07 2.70 -5.84
C GLN A 57 -16.67 2.35 -5.28
N ARG A 58 -16.42 1.05 -5.12
CA ARG A 58 -15.13 0.52 -4.65
C ARG A 58 -14.08 0.65 -5.74
N HIS A 59 -13.32 1.74 -5.69
CA HIS A 59 -12.10 1.93 -6.46
C HIS A 59 -10.91 1.54 -5.60
N GLU A 60 -10.21 0.49 -6.01
CA GLU A 60 -9.14 -0.12 -5.22
C GLU A 60 -7.82 -0.12 -6.00
N ILE A 61 -6.74 0.26 -5.33
CA ILE A 61 -5.37 0.21 -5.85
C ILE A 61 -4.58 -0.72 -4.95
N THR A 62 -3.96 -1.73 -5.55
CA THR A 62 -2.99 -2.60 -4.87
C THR A 62 -1.65 -2.42 -5.52
N ARG A 63 -0.62 -2.11 -4.73
CA ARG A 63 0.75 -1.93 -5.18
C ARG A 63 1.68 -2.77 -4.34
N ILE A 64 2.51 -3.55 -5.00
CA ILE A 64 3.55 -4.39 -4.40
C ILE A 64 4.88 -3.93 -4.97
N GLU A 65 5.86 -3.72 -4.10
CA GLU A 65 7.20 -3.28 -4.48
C GLU A 65 8.25 -4.18 -3.83
N TRP A 66 9.12 -4.74 -4.66
CA TRP A 66 10.24 -5.57 -4.25
C TRP A 66 11.55 -4.95 -4.74
N GLU A 67 12.37 -4.48 -3.80
CA GLU A 67 13.75 -4.08 -4.06
C GLU A 67 14.62 -5.34 -4.24
N LEU A 68 15.04 -5.61 -5.48
CA LEU A 68 15.95 -6.71 -5.82
C LEU A 68 17.40 -6.37 -5.43
N SER A 69 17.77 -5.09 -5.54
CA SER A 69 19.04 -4.52 -5.11
C SER A 69 18.85 -3.06 -4.68
N ARG A 70 19.92 -2.38 -4.27
CA ARG A 70 19.87 -0.96 -3.86
C ARG A 70 19.50 -0.01 -5.02
N ASP A 71 19.66 -0.48 -6.25
CA ASP A 71 19.50 0.25 -7.49
C ASP A 71 18.44 -0.34 -8.40
N LEU A 72 17.79 -1.46 -8.03
CA LEU A 72 16.78 -2.14 -8.85
C LEU A 72 15.57 -2.54 -8.00
N SER A 73 14.37 -2.17 -8.44
CA SER A 73 13.12 -2.71 -7.89
C SER A 73 12.17 -3.19 -8.97
N VAL A 74 11.32 -4.14 -8.61
CA VAL A 74 10.18 -4.58 -9.41
C VAL A 74 8.92 -4.15 -8.69
N VAL A 75 7.95 -3.66 -9.45
CA VAL A 75 6.70 -3.16 -8.92
C VAL A 75 5.55 -3.80 -9.67
N ALA A 76 4.65 -4.45 -8.95
CA ALA A 76 3.35 -4.86 -9.49
C ALA A 76 2.27 -3.91 -9.00
N THR A 77 1.41 -3.41 -9.90
CA THR A 77 0.29 -2.55 -9.54
C THR A 77 -0.99 -3.04 -10.20
N ARG A 78 -2.05 -3.21 -9.41
CA ARG A 78 -3.44 -3.27 -9.87
C ARG A 78 -4.08 -1.90 -9.64
N ASN A 79 -4.48 -1.22 -10.70
CA ASN A 79 -5.08 0.12 -10.61
C ASN A 79 -6.58 0.05 -10.27
N GLU A 80 -7.20 1.23 -10.14
CA GLU A 80 -8.62 1.37 -9.78
C GLU A 80 -9.59 0.81 -10.82
N GLU A 81 -9.17 0.68 -12.09
CA GLU A 81 -9.93 0.00 -13.16
C GLU A 81 -9.73 -1.53 -13.15
N GLY A 82 -8.89 -2.04 -12.25
CA GLY A 82 -8.54 -3.45 -12.17
C GLY A 82 -7.46 -3.91 -13.17
N ARG A 83 -6.87 -3.00 -13.95
CA ARG A 83 -5.74 -3.31 -14.84
C ARG A 83 -4.49 -3.61 -14.04
N VAL A 84 -3.74 -4.62 -14.46
CA VAL A 84 -2.48 -5.03 -13.84
C VAL A 84 -1.29 -4.52 -14.68
N SER A 85 -0.27 -4.03 -14.00
CA SER A 85 1.01 -3.59 -14.56
C SER A 85 2.17 -4.16 -13.75
N ILE A 86 3.29 -4.39 -14.42
CA ILE A 86 4.55 -4.81 -13.83
C ILE A 86 5.65 -3.88 -14.37
N ASP A 87 6.28 -3.13 -13.49
CA ASP A 87 7.35 -2.19 -13.81
C ASP A 87 8.69 -2.66 -13.23
N VAL A 88 9.77 -2.39 -13.96
CA VAL A 88 11.15 -2.50 -13.44
C VAL A 88 11.71 -1.09 -13.28
N LYS A 89 12.18 -0.76 -12.09
CA LYS A 89 12.70 0.58 -11.74
C LYS A 89 14.19 0.51 -11.46
N ILE A 90 14.96 1.36 -12.14
CA ILE A 90 16.40 1.53 -11.91
C ILE A 90 16.62 2.86 -11.18
N HIS A 91 17.28 2.80 -10.02
CA HIS A 91 17.58 3.96 -9.19
C HIS A 91 19.06 4.35 -9.35
N LYS A 92 19.33 5.41 -10.12
CA LYS A 92 20.66 6.04 -10.17
C LYS A 92 20.69 7.25 -9.25
N ARG A 93 21.68 7.29 -8.35
CA ARG A 93 21.99 8.46 -7.52
C ARG A 93 23.20 9.15 -8.13
N PHE A 94 23.03 10.40 -8.54
CA PHE A 94 24.12 11.26 -8.98
C PHE A 94 24.68 12.02 -7.77
N LYS A 95 25.99 12.27 -7.78
CA LYS A 95 26.64 13.16 -6.81
C LYS A 95 26.68 14.58 -7.37
#